data_AF-A0A444J199-F1
#
_entry.id   AF-A0A444J199-F1
#
_cell.length_a   1.000
_cell.length_b   1.000
_cell.length_c   1.000
_cell.angle_alpha   90.00
_cell.angle_beta   90.00
_cell.angle_gamma   90.00
#
_symmetry.space_group_name_H-M   'P 1'
#
loop_
_entity.id
_entity.type
_entity.pdbx_description
1 polymer ?
#
loop_
_entity_poly.entity_id
_entity_poly.type
_entity_poly.pdbx_seq_one_letter_code
_entity_poly.pdbx_strand_id
1 'polypeptide(L)'
;MKPLNDTTILRLTSRLEQEDDFVFLESSRLSEENHRSFLFRKPSAHLCCRPGDSVPDFLDRVDQARAQGQYLAGWLAYEFGYLLEPCLRRLLPASPVADVADKPLAMLGVYENPLIFDHKNGLFNNGTGWPLGDLGEKKNASYSCTDLETTITR
;
A
#
# COMPACT_ATOMS: atom_id res chain seq x y z
N MET A 1 -11.62 -21.06 -3.24
CA MET A 1 -10.66 -19.97 -3.46
C MET A 1 -9.33 -20.35 -2.85
N LYS A 2 -8.21 -19.95 -3.44
CA LYS A 2 -6.86 -20.31 -3.04
C LYS A 2 -6.25 -19.13 -2.25
N PRO A 3 -6.11 -19.20 -0.92
CA PRO A 3 -5.40 -18.16 -0.17
C PRO A 3 -3.92 -18.15 -0.57
N LEU A 4 -3.26 -17.01 -0.36
CA LEU A 4 -1.80 -16.98 -0.40
C LEU A 4 -1.30 -17.71 0.84
N ASN A 5 -0.38 -18.66 0.64
CA ASN A 5 0.24 -19.36 1.77
C ASN A 5 1.44 -18.55 2.29
N ASP A 6 1.79 -18.79 3.55
CA ASP A 6 2.87 -18.07 4.23
C ASP A 6 4.19 -18.14 3.46
N THR A 7 4.52 -19.28 2.84
CA THR A 7 5.73 -19.42 2.03
C THR A 7 5.74 -18.49 0.82
N THR A 8 4.59 -18.30 0.17
CA THR A 8 4.45 -17.39 -0.98
C THR A 8 4.57 -15.94 -0.53
N ILE A 9 3.93 -15.59 0.59
CA ILE A 9 4.03 -14.24 1.15
C ILE A 9 5.46 -13.93 1.55
N LEU A 10 6.12 -14.82 2.29
CA LEU A 10 7.52 -14.63 2.70
C LEU A 10 8.45 -14.43 1.50
N ARG A 11 8.29 -15.25 0.45
CA ARG A 11 9.08 -15.10 -0.79
C ARG A 11 8.81 -13.78 -1.49
N LEU A 12 7.56 -13.33 -1.48
CA LEU A 12 7.15 -12.07 -2.07
C LEU A 12 7.73 -10.89 -1.29
N THR A 13 7.57 -10.86 0.03
CA THR A 13 8.07 -9.78 0.89
C THR A 13 9.59 -9.68 0.81
N SER A 14 10.33 -10.79 0.87
CA SER A 14 11.80 -10.78 0.73
C SER A 14 12.29 -10.25 -0.62
N ARG A 15 11.48 -10.35 -1.68
CA ARG A 15 11.84 -9.77 -2.98
C ARG A 15 11.45 -8.30 -3.08
N LEU A 16 10.30 -7.95 -2.51
CA LEU A 16 9.84 -6.56 -2.43
C LEU A 16 10.72 -5.71 -1.51
N GLU A 17 11.44 -6.30 -0.55
CA GLU A 17 12.51 -5.62 0.20
C GLU A 17 13.61 -5.02 -0.70
N GLN A 18 13.78 -5.54 -1.92
CA GLN A 18 14.73 -5.00 -2.90
C GLN A 18 14.13 -3.91 -3.79
N GLU A 19 12.84 -3.63 -3.65
CA GLU A 19 12.14 -2.61 -4.42
C GLU A 19 11.92 -1.40 -3.51
N ASP A 20 12.40 -0.24 -3.93
CA ASP A 20 12.28 1.00 -3.15
C ASP A 20 10.84 1.52 -3.06
N ASP A 21 9.96 1.06 -3.97
CA ASP A 21 8.62 1.62 -4.15
C ASP A 21 7.59 0.61 -4.68
N PHE A 22 6.76 0.13 -3.76
CA PHE A 22 5.67 -0.79 -4.05
C PHE A 22 4.51 -0.63 -3.06
N VAL A 23 3.33 -1.05 -3.50
CA VAL A 23 2.16 -1.25 -2.63
C VAL A 23 1.62 -2.65 -2.85
N PHE A 24 1.53 -3.43 -1.78
CA PHE A 24 0.92 -4.76 -1.81
C PHE A 24 -0.36 -4.76 -0.96
N LEU A 25 -1.49 -5.09 -1.60
CA LEU A 25 -2.80 -5.19 -0.95
C LEU A 25 -3.28 -6.63 -1.01
N GLU A 26 -3.34 -7.29 0.14
CA GLU A 26 -3.77 -8.68 0.28
C GLU A 26 -5.21 -8.80 0.78
N SER A 27 -5.98 -9.69 0.15
CA SER A 27 -7.28 -10.11 0.67
C SER A 27 -7.16 -11.31 1.62
N SER A 28 -7.11 -11.06 2.93
CA SER A 28 -7.02 -12.15 3.94
C SER A 28 -8.33 -12.92 4.14
N ARG A 29 -9.48 -12.24 4.06
CA ARG A 29 -10.81 -12.87 4.13
C ARG A 29 -11.43 -12.92 2.74
N LEU A 30 -11.36 -14.11 2.14
CA LEU A 30 -11.84 -14.34 0.78
C LEU A 30 -13.38 -14.46 0.75
N SER A 31 -14.01 -13.76 -0.18
CA SER A 31 -15.45 -13.83 -0.47
C SER A 31 -15.70 -13.76 -1.98
N GLU A 32 -16.94 -13.96 -2.43
CA GLU A 32 -17.28 -13.86 -3.85
C GLU A 32 -16.96 -12.48 -4.45
N GLU A 33 -17.08 -11.43 -3.64
CA GLU A 33 -16.76 -10.05 -3.98
C GLU A 33 -15.28 -9.75 -3.75
N ASN A 34 -14.70 -10.23 -2.64
CA ASN A 34 -13.34 -9.93 -2.22
C ASN A 34 -12.40 -11.13 -2.40
N HIS A 35 -11.89 -11.32 -3.60
CA HIS A 35 -11.07 -12.49 -3.98
C HIS A 35 -9.86 -12.10 -4.83
N ARG A 36 -9.42 -10.84 -4.75
CA ARG A 36 -8.28 -10.32 -5.52
C ARG A 36 -7.26 -9.71 -4.59
N SER A 37 -5.99 -10.00 -4.85
CA SER A 37 -4.87 -9.30 -4.24
C SER A 37 -4.13 -8.51 -5.32
N PHE A 38 -3.60 -7.35 -4.96
CA PHE A 38 -3.02 -6.38 -5.89
C PHE A 38 -1.58 -6.07 -5.52
N LEU A 39 -0.70 -6.03 -6.50
CA LEU A 39 0.67 -5.58 -6.36
C LEU A 39 0.93 -4.43 -7.35
N PHE A 40 1.23 -3.26 -6.80
CA PHE A 40 1.62 -2.06 -7.52
C PHE A 40 3.12 -1.86 -7.36
N ARG A 41 3.81 -1.56 -8.46
CA ARG A 41 5.27 -1.38 -8.50
C ARG A 41 5.60 -0.34 -9.56
N LYS A 42 6.76 0.32 -9.41
CA LYS A 42 7.28 1.29 -10.38
C LYS A 42 6.24 2.37 -10.71
N PRO A 43 5.82 3.19 -9.74
CA PRO A 43 4.89 4.27 -10.03
C PRO A 43 5.53 5.24 -11.03
N SER A 44 4.70 5.74 -11.94
CA SER A 44 5.08 6.79 -12.91
C SER A 44 5.20 8.17 -12.26
N ALA A 45 4.46 8.40 -11.17
CA ALA A 45 4.45 9.64 -10.41
C ALA A 45 3.93 9.42 -8.98
N HIS A 46 4.15 10.40 -8.12
CA HIS A 46 3.58 10.48 -6.78
C HIS A 46 2.70 11.71 -6.63
N LEU A 47 1.53 11.52 -6.02
CA LEU A 47 0.68 12.58 -5.52
C LEU A 47 0.85 12.65 -4.01
N CYS A 48 1.28 13.81 -3.51
CA CYS A 48 1.48 14.07 -2.09
C CYS A 48 0.57 15.22 -1.66
N CYS A 49 -0.05 15.09 -0.49
CA CYS A 49 -0.76 16.19 0.17
C CYS A 49 -0.13 16.42 1.55
N ARG A 50 0.24 17.67 1.84
CA ARG A 50 0.77 18.13 3.12
C ARG A 50 -0.25 19.02 3.85
N PRO A 51 -0.04 19.35 5.15
CA PRO A 51 -0.98 20.15 5.92
C PRO A 51 -1.34 21.52 5.31
N GLY A 52 -0.41 22.13 4.55
CA GLY A 52 -0.61 23.42 3.90
C GLY A 52 -1.18 23.35 2.47
N ASP A 53 -1.34 22.15 1.91
CA ASP A 53 -1.78 21.98 0.52
C ASP A 53 -3.30 22.15 0.37
N SER A 54 -3.73 22.49 -0.85
CA SER A 54 -5.13 22.49 -1.23
C SER A 54 -5.62 21.05 -1.42
N VAL A 55 -6.49 20.58 -0.52
CA VAL A 55 -7.14 19.27 -0.65
C VAL A 55 -7.95 19.14 -1.95
N PRO A 56 -8.78 20.12 -2.36
CA PRO A 56 -9.46 20.06 -3.64
C PRO A 56 -8.50 19.81 -4.81
N ASP A 57 -7.39 20.55 -4.88
CA ASP A 57 -6.40 20.40 -5.96
C ASP A 57 -5.73 19.02 -5.93
N PHE A 58 -5.45 18.49 -4.73
CA PHE A 58 -4.93 17.13 -4.58
C PHE A 58 -5.92 16.08 -5.09
N LEU A 59 -7.19 16.19 -4.72
CA LEU A 59 -8.24 15.27 -5.15
C LEU A 59 -8.54 15.39 -6.65
N ASP A 60 -8.49 16.61 -7.21
CA ASP A 60 -8.63 16.83 -8.65
C ASP A 60 -7.51 16.11 -9.44
N ARG A 61 -6.27 16.14 -8.93
CA ARG A 61 -5.16 15.38 -9.53
C ARG A 61 -5.36 13.87 -9.44
N VAL A 62 -5.92 13.37 -8.33
CA VAL A 62 -6.28 11.96 -8.16
C VAL A 62 -7.34 11.57 -9.19
N ASP A 63 -8.39 12.38 -9.35
CA ASP A 63 -9.46 12.14 -10.30
C ASP A 63 -9.00 12.23 -11.76
N GLN A 64 -8.11 13.16 -12.09
CA GLN A 64 -7.50 13.26 -13.41
C GLN A 64 -6.70 12.00 -13.78
N ALA A 65 -5.84 11.53 -12.88
CA ALA A 65 -5.07 10.30 -13.10
C ALA A 65 -6.01 9.09 -13.30
N ARG A 66 -7.06 8.98 -12.47
CA ARG A 66 -8.08 7.93 -12.61
C ARG A 66 -8.84 8.04 -13.95
N ALA A 67 -9.20 9.24 -14.38
CA ALA A 67 -9.90 9.48 -15.64
C ALA A 67 -9.05 9.12 -16.87
N GLN A 68 -7.72 9.16 -16.73
CA GLN A 68 -6.77 8.70 -17.74
C GLN A 68 -6.61 7.16 -17.77
N GLY A 69 -7.36 6.43 -16.93
CA GLY A 69 -7.28 4.97 -16.84
C GLY A 69 -6.10 4.48 -15.99
N GLN A 70 -5.42 5.38 -15.28
CA GLN A 70 -4.34 5.01 -14.37
C GLN A 70 -4.91 4.53 -13.03
N TYR A 71 -4.13 3.74 -12.33
CA TYR A 71 -4.43 3.26 -10.99
C TYR A 71 -3.67 4.08 -9.94
N LEU A 72 -4.30 4.33 -8.80
CA LEU A 72 -3.66 4.97 -7.67
C LEU A 72 -3.65 4.03 -6.47
N ALA A 73 -2.50 3.96 -5.79
CA ALA A 73 -2.35 3.17 -4.57
C ALA A 73 -1.33 3.83 -3.63
N GLY A 74 -1.58 3.74 -2.34
CA GLY A 74 -0.74 4.35 -1.30
C GLY A 74 -1.52 4.48 0.01
N TRP A 75 -1.27 5.56 0.74
CA TRP A 75 -1.84 5.76 2.06
C TRP A 75 -2.34 7.19 2.28
N LEU A 76 -3.34 7.30 3.17
CA LEU A 76 -3.83 8.55 3.73
C LEU A 76 -3.66 8.45 5.25
N ALA A 77 -2.95 9.41 5.85
CA ALA A 77 -2.84 9.51 7.30
C ALA A 77 -4.20 9.86 7.89
N TYR A 78 -4.39 9.52 9.16
CA TYR A 78 -5.62 9.84 9.88
C TYR A 78 -5.92 11.35 9.88
N GLU A 79 -4.87 12.17 10.03
CA GLU A 79 -4.92 13.63 10.06
C GLU A 79 -5.30 14.25 8.71
N PHE A 80 -5.16 13.53 7.59
CA PHE A 80 -5.69 14.00 6.29
C PHE A 80 -7.20 14.29 6.39
N GLY A 81 -7.93 13.51 7.19
CA GLY A 81 -9.36 13.72 7.43
C GLY A 81 -9.68 15.11 8.01
N TYR A 82 -8.75 15.73 8.75
CA TYR A 82 -8.95 17.08 9.30
C TYR A 82 -8.89 18.18 8.24
N LEU A 83 -8.30 17.90 7.08
CA LEU A 83 -8.26 18.86 5.97
C LEU A 83 -9.56 18.86 5.14
N LEU A 84 -10.32 17.76 5.18
CA LEU A 84 -11.57 17.60 4.43
C LEU A 84 -12.66 18.57 4.91
N GLU A 85 -12.71 18.83 6.21
CA GLU A 85 -13.73 19.69 6.85
C GLU A 85 -13.09 20.91 7.50
N PRO A 86 -13.44 22.15 7.09
CA PRO A 86 -12.81 23.37 7.63
C PRO A 86 -12.87 23.48 9.16
N CYS A 87 -13.92 22.98 9.81
CA CYS A 87 -14.09 23.03 11.25
C CYS A 87 -13.12 22.12 12.03
N LEU A 88 -12.57 21.09 11.37
CA LEU A 88 -11.64 20.12 11.97
C LEU A 88 -10.17 20.56 11.81
N ARG A 89 -9.87 21.52 10.94
CA ARG A 89 -8.47 21.98 10.69
C ARG A 89 -7.72 22.40 11.95
N ARG A 90 -8.44 22.93 12.95
CA ARG A 90 -7.90 23.30 14.27
C ARG A 90 -7.33 22.11 15.07
N LEU A 91 -7.68 20.88 14.70
CA LEU A 91 -7.21 19.64 15.34
C LEU A 91 -5.92 19.13 14.70
N LEU A 92 -5.47 19.71 13.59
CA LEU A 92 -4.17 19.38 13.03
C LEU A 92 -3.10 19.68 14.09
N PRO A 93 -2.19 18.74 14.36
CA PRO A 93 -1.16 18.93 15.36
C PRO A 93 -0.31 20.15 14.99
N ALA A 94 -0.48 21.23 15.76
CA ALA A 94 0.35 22.43 15.68
C ALA A 94 1.70 22.13 16.36
N SER A 95 2.50 21.22 15.80
CA SER A 95 3.86 21.02 16.33
C SER A 95 4.78 22.06 15.70
N PRO A 96 5.40 22.95 16.50
CA PRO A 96 6.36 23.97 16.03
C PRO A 96 7.74 23.38 15.70
N VAL A 97 7.91 22.06 15.77
CA VAL A 97 9.11 21.39 15.29
C VAL A 97 9.00 21.32 13.77
N ALA A 98 9.88 22.04 13.07
CA ALA A 98 9.89 22.18 11.61
C ALA A 98 9.79 20.84 10.85
N ASP A 99 10.21 19.73 11.48
CA ASP A 99 10.22 18.38 10.91
C ASP A 99 8.84 17.69 10.87
N VAL A 100 7.82 18.20 11.58
CA VAL A 100 6.45 17.61 11.60
C VAL A 100 5.47 18.38 10.72
N ALA A 101 5.67 19.69 10.58
CA ALA A 101 4.80 20.56 9.79
C ALA A 101 4.84 20.25 8.27
N ASP A 102 5.91 19.61 7.79
CA ASP A 102 6.11 19.26 6.37
C ASP A 102 5.89 17.77 6.04
N LYS A 103 5.39 16.99 7.01
CA LYS A 103 5.13 15.56 6.78
C LYS A 103 3.93 15.37 5.84
N PRO A 104 4.03 14.48 4.83
CA PRO A 104 2.88 14.11 4.02
C PRO A 104 1.73 13.59 4.89
N LEU A 105 0.52 14.07 4.62
CA LEU A 105 -0.73 13.53 5.15
C LEU A 105 -1.37 12.54 4.16
N ALA A 106 -0.98 12.59 2.89
CA ALA A 106 -1.35 11.60 1.89
C ALA A 106 -0.18 11.36 0.95
N MET A 107 0.01 10.12 0.53
CA MET A 107 0.94 9.74 -0.53
C MET A 107 0.31 8.64 -1.38
N LEU A 108 0.10 8.92 -2.67
CA LEU A 108 -0.43 7.98 -3.64
C LEU A 108 0.52 7.87 -4.83
N GLY A 109 0.98 6.67 -5.14
CA GLY A 109 1.66 6.37 -6.40
C GLY A 109 0.64 6.26 -7.54
N VAL A 110 1.04 6.67 -8.74
CA VAL A 110 0.26 6.56 -9.97
C VAL A 110 0.86 5.47 -10.85
N TYR A 111 0.06 4.46 -11.19
CA TYR A 111 0.49 3.23 -11.85
C TYR A 111 -0.29 3.01 -13.14
N GLU A 112 0.38 2.49 -14.17
CA GLU A 112 -0.30 2.13 -15.43
C GLU A 112 -1.20 0.90 -15.25
N ASN A 113 -0.69 -0.17 -14.66
CA ASN A 113 -1.44 -1.40 -14.41
C ASN A 113 -0.94 -2.12 -13.15
N PRO A 114 -1.83 -2.58 -12.25
CA PRO A 114 -1.45 -3.48 -11.18
C PRO A 114 -1.27 -4.91 -11.69
N LEU A 115 -0.41 -5.65 -11.00
CA LEU A 115 -0.45 -7.10 -11.04
C LEU A 115 -1.57 -7.60 -10.12
N ILE A 116 -2.50 -8.38 -10.66
CA ILE A 116 -3.68 -8.86 -9.93
C ILE A 116 -3.60 -10.37 -9.79
N PHE A 117 -3.67 -10.86 -8.56
CA PHE A 117 -3.86 -12.28 -8.26
C PHE A 117 -5.33 -12.56 -7.99
N ASP A 118 -5.94 -13.42 -8.81
CA ASP A 118 -7.31 -13.88 -8.62
C ASP A 118 -7.32 -15.18 -7.80
N HIS A 119 -7.81 -15.09 -6.56
CA HIS A 119 -7.90 -16.22 -5.64
C HIS A 119 -8.97 -17.26 -6.05
N LYS A 120 -9.89 -16.96 -6.98
CA LYS A 120 -10.84 -17.97 -7.49
C LYS A 120 -10.11 -19.02 -8.32
N ASN A 121 -9.26 -18.56 -9.24
CA ASN A 121 -8.57 -19.42 -10.20
C ASN A 121 -7.13 -19.74 -9.76
N GLY A 122 -6.53 -18.90 -8.91
CA GLY A 122 -5.13 -18.95 -8.52
C GLY A 122 -4.21 -18.49 -9.63
N LEU A 123 -4.67 -17.57 -10.47
CA LEU A 123 -3.97 -17.09 -11.65
C LEU A 123 -3.77 -15.58 -11.56
N PHE A 124 -2.73 -15.12 -12.25
CA PHE A 124 -2.43 -13.71 -12.40
C PHE A 124 -2.99 -13.17 -13.70
N ASN A 125 -3.37 -11.90 -13.71
CA ASN A 125 -3.77 -11.20 -14.94
C ASN A 125 -2.66 -11.13 -16.00
N ASN A 126 -1.39 -11.27 -15.62
CA ASN A 126 -0.25 -11.30 -16.54
C ASN A 126 0.03 -12.69 -17.16
N GLY A 127 -0.61 -13.76 -16.68
CA GLY A 127 -0.37 -15.15 -17.12
C GLY A 127 1.00 -15.75 -16.73
N THR A 128 1.97 -14.96 -16.27
CA THR A 128 3.34 -15.41 -15.95
C THR A 128 3.56 -15.72 -14.47
N GLY A 129 2.54 -15.53 -13.62
CA GLY A 129 2.68 -15.74 -12.18
C GLY A 129 3.10 -14.47 -11.42
N TRP A 130 3.36 -14.63 -10.12
CA TRP A 130 4.07 -13.62 -9.36
C TRP A 130 5.39 -13.26 -10.08
N PRO A 131 5.90 -12.02 -9.96
CA PRO A 131 7.20 -11.62 -10.52
C PRO A 131 8.34 -12.16 -9.64
N LEU A 132 8.19 -13.40 -9.19
CA LEU A 132 9.16 -14.26 -8.56
C LEU A 132 9.85 -15.00 -9.71
N GLY A 133 10.74 -14.34 -10.47
CA GLY A 133 11.62 -15.07 -11.39
C GLY A 133 12.28 -16.26 -10.69
N ASP A 134 12.48 -17.36 -11.42
CA ASP A 134 13.01 -18.64 -10.91
C ASP A 134 14.22 -18.42 -10.01
N LEU A 135 14.02 -18.62 -8.70
CA LEU A 135 15.09 -18.67 -7.73
C LEU A 135 15.15 -20.11 -7.26
N GLY A 136 16.17 -20.82 -7.74
CA GLY A 136 16.51 -22.17 -7.30
C GLY A 136 16.44 -22.27 -5.77
N GLU A 137 15.91 -23.40 -5.32
CA GLU A 137 15.72 -23.83 -3.93
C GLU A 137 16.69 -23.13 -2.94
N LYS A 138 16.26 -22.01 -2.35
CA LYS A 138 16.87 -21.54 -1.10
C LYS A 138 16.10 -22.16 0.06
N LYS A 139 16.80 -23.05 0.76
CA LYS A 139 16.39 -23.80 1.94
C LYS A 139 15.61 -22.93 2.93
N ASN A 140 14.53 -23.51 3.44
CA ASN A 140 13.68 -23.02 4.53
C ASN A 140 14.46 -22.26 5.60
N ALA A 141 14.32 -20.93 5.63
CA ALA A 141 14.54 -20.17 6.85
C ALA A 141 13.17 -20.02 7.52
N SER A 142 12.91 -20.83 8.56
CA SER A 142 11.80 -20.59 9.46
C SER A 142 12.20 -19.44 10.38
N TYR A 143 11.40 -18.38 10.42
CA TYR A 143 11.52 -17.37 11.47
C TYR A 143 10.45 -17.67 12.53
N SER A 144 10.90 -17.90 13.76
CA SER A 144 10.04 -17.97 14.94
C SER A 144 10.28 -16.72 15.78
N CYS A 145 9.24 -15.94 16.05
CA CYS A 145 9.31 -14.87 17.04
C CYS A 145 9.27 -15.52 18.43
N THR A 146 10.40 -15.54 19.15
CA THR A 146 10.52 -16.20 20.45
C THR A 146 10.23 -15.30 21.64
N ASP A 147 10.22 -13.97 21.44
CA ASP A 147 10.27 -13.01 22.55
C ASP A 147 9.20 -11.92 22.43
N LEU A 148 7.93 -12.34 22.54
CA LEU A 148 6.80 -11.43 22.75
C LEU A 148 6.72 -11.07 24.24
N GLU A 149 7.42 -10.01 24.65
CA GLU A 149 7.15 -9.38 25.95
C GLU A 149 6.08 -8.29 25.79
N THR A 150 4.84 -8.64 26.17
CA THR A 150 3.74 -7.67 26.34
C THR A 150 3.77 -7.12 27.76
N THR A 151 4.15 -5.85 27.92
CA THR A 151 3.95 -5.13 29.18
C THR A 151 2.84 -4.10 29.01
N ILE A 152 1.76 -4.25 29.78
CA ILE A 152 0.71 -3.23 29.94
C ILE A 152 0.96 -2.56 31.29
N THR A 153 1.46 -1.33 31.27
CA THR A 153 1.58 -0.50 32.47
C THR A 153 0.22 0.14 32.78
N ARG A 154 -0.22 0.02 34.03
CA ARG A 154 -1.51 0.51 34.53
C ARG A 154 -1.39 1.91 35.12
#